data_AF-A0A2G3NW88-F1
#
_entry.id   AF-A0A2G3NW88-F1
#
_cell.length_a   1.000
_cell.length_b   1.000
_cell.length_c   1.000
_cell.angle_alpha   90.00
_cell.angle_beta   90.00
_cell.angle_gamma   90.00
#
_symmetry.space_group_name_H-M   'P 1'
#
loop_
_entity.id
_entity.type
_entity.pdbx_description
1 polymer ?
#
loop_
_entity_poly.entity_id
_entity_poly.type
_entity_poly.pdbx_seq_one_letter_code
_entity_poly.pdbx_strand_id
1 'polypeptide(L)'
;ENLEMAVQALEDFIAEWKPKYKKIMESLENADNLLTFYQFPYQIWHSIYSTNLIESLNKEIKRQTKKKVLFPNEEALERYLVTLF
;
A
#
# COMPACT_ATOMS: atom_id res chain seq x y z
N GLU A 1 20.35 8.10 0.24
CA GLU A 1 19.69 9.12 -0.59
C GLU A 1 19.10 10.19 0.30
N ASN A 2 19.16 11.45 -0.11
CA ASN A 2 18.74 12.60 0.70
C ASN A 2 17.24 12.87 0.51
N LEU A 3 16.53 13.18 1.60
CA LEU A 3 15.09 13.46 1.60
C LEU A 3 14.73 14.58 0.60
N GLU A 4 15.59 15.59 0.49
CA GLU A 4 15.43 16.71 -0.45
C GLU A 4 15.38 16.25 -1.91
N MET A 5 16.21 15.28 -2.31
CA MET A 5 16.19 14.73 -3.67
C MET A 5 14.90 13.94 -3.93
N ALA A 6 14.38 13.25 -2.90
CA ALA A 6 13.14 12.51 -3.01
C ALA A 6 11.92 13.44 -3.16
N VAL A 7 11.93 14.58 -2.47
CA VAL A 7 10.90 15.62 -2.61
C VAL A 7 10.92 16.21 -4.02
N GLN A 8 12.10 16.58 -4.53
CA GLN A 8 12.22 17.12 -5.89
C GLN A 8 11.72 16.11 -6.94
N ALA A 9 12.12 14.84 -6.82
CA ALA A 9 11.67 13.79 -7.72
C ALA A 9 10.15 13.59 -7.68
N LEU A 10 9.52 13.77 -6.52
CA LEU A 10 8.07 13.70 -6.36
C LEU A 10 7.37 14.87 -7.07
N GLU A 11 7.89 16.09 -6.93
CA GLU A 11 7.36 17.28 -7.61
C GLU A 11 7.46 17.15 -9.13
N ASP A 12 8.60 16.70 -9.64
CA ASP A 12 8.84 16.49 -11.07
C ASP A 12 7.87 15.44 -11.64
N PHE A 13 7.68 14.33 -10.90
CA PHE A 13 6.73 13.28 -11.25
C PHE A 13 5.29 13.82 -11.28
N ILE A 14 4.88 14.58 -10.27
CA ILE A 14 3.55 15.16 -10.23
C ILE A 14 3.35 16.11 -11.41
N ALA A 15 4.30 16.98 -11.70
CA ALA A 15 4.23 17.92 -12.82
C ALA A 15 4.06 17.22 -14.18
N GLU A 16 4.79 16.12 -14.40
CA GLU A 16 4.71 15.33 -15.64
C GLU A 16 3.33 14.66 -15.81
N TRP A 17 2.78 14.08 -14.73
CA TRP A 17 1.60 13.23 -14.81
C TRP A 17 0.27 13.92 -14.48
N LYS A 18 0.30 15.12 -13.90
CA LYS A 18 -0.89 15.93 -13.56
C LYS A 18 -1.83 16.18 -14.74
N PRO A 19 -1.36 16.43 -15.98
CA PRO A 19 -2.25 16.59 -17.14
C PRO A 19 -3.05 15.33 -17.48
N LYS A 20 -2.48 14.14 -17.22
CA LYS A 20 -3.07 12.84 -17.60
C LYS A 20 -3.91 12.23 -16.48
N TYR A 21 -3.49 12.38 -15.22
CA TYR A 21 -4.11 11.74 -14.06
C TYR A 21 -4.35 12.69 -12.90
N LYS A 22 -5.06 13.80 -13.16
CA LYS A 22 -5.33 14.88 -12.20
C LYS A 22 -5.71 14.39 -10.79
N LYS A 23 -6.70 13.51 -10.65
CA LYS A 23 -7.18 13.03 -9.33
C LYS A 23 -6.12 12.26 -8.54
N ILE A 24 -5.31 11.44 -9.23
CA ILE A 24 -4.27 10.63 -8.58
C ILE A 24 -3.16 11.57 -8.11
N MET A 25 -2.77 12.52 -8.95
CA MET A 25 -1.73 13.49 -8.62
C MET A 25 -2.14 14.44 -7.50
N GLU A 26 -3.40 14.91 -7.48
CA GLU A 26 -3.95 15.67 -6.35
C GLU A 26 -3.93 14.85 -5.04
N SER A 27 -4.28 13.55 -5.10
CA SER A 27 -4.19 12.68 -3.92
C SER A 27 -2.74 12.48 -3.45
N LEU A 28 -1.78 12.50 -4.38
CA LEU A 28 -0.36 12.33 -4.07
C LEU A 28 0.25 13.61 -3.50
N GLU A 29 -0.16 14.79 -4.00
CA GLU A 29 0.20 16.10 -3.44
C GLU A 29 -0.26 16.26 -1.98
N ASN A 30 -1.42 15.69 -1.62
CA ASN A 30 -1.97 15.74 -0.27
C ASN A 30 -1.45 14.62 0.67
N ALA A 31 -0.54 13.76 0.20
CA ALA A 31 -0.05 12.62 0.97
C ALA A 31 1.15 13.01 1.84
N ASP A 32 0.89 13.60 3.02
CA ASP A 32 1.91 14.09 3.95
C ASP A 32 2.92 13.02 4.42
N ASN A 33 2.50 11.75 4.41
CA ASN A 33 3.26 10.65 5.02
C ASN A 33 4.10 9.82 4.04
N LEU A 34 4.11 10.16 2.75
CA LEU A 34 4.72 9.32 1.71
C LEU A 34 6.22 9.07 1.92
N LEU A 35 6.95 10.10 2.37
CA LEU A 35 8.40 10.07 2.55
C LEU A 35 8.83 9.81 4.01
N THR A 36 7.88 9.48 4.90
CA THR A 36 8.18 9.23 6.33
C THR A 36 9.19 8.10 6.52
N PHE A 37 9.26 7.15 5.57
CA PHE A 37 10.15 6.00 5.70
C PHE A 37 11.65 6.37 5.69
N TYR A 38 12.01 7.55 5.17
CA TYR A 38 13.37 8.09 5.23
C TYR A 38 13.85 8.36 6.67
N GLN A 39 12.93 8.46 7.64
CA GLN A 39 13.26 8.61 9.06
C GLN A 39 13.81 7.32 9.69
N PHE A 40 13.63 6.17 9.03
CA PHE A 40 14.12 4.88 9.52
C PHE A 40 15.50 4.52 8.94
N PRO A 41 16.23 3.55 9.54
CA PRO A 41 17.47 3.05 8.99
C PRO A 41 17.30 2.46 7.58
N TYR A 42 18.29 2.69 6.71
CA TYR A 42 18.30 2.21 5.33
C TYR A 42 18.01 0.71 5.18
N GLN A 43 18.49 -0.09 6.13
CA GLN A 43 18.34 -1.53 6.16
C GLN A 43 16.88 -2.00 6.15
N ILE A 44 15.96 -1.20 6.68
CA ILE A 44 14.53 -1.56 6.72
C ILE A 44 13.71 -0.97 5.58
N TRP A 45 14.28 -0.05 4.78
CA TRP A 45 13.55 0.59 3.68
C TRP A 45 12.99 -0.45 2.71
N HIS A 46 13.80 -1.46 2.35
CA HIS A 46 13.39 -2.52 1.44
C HIS A 46 12.18 -3.32 1.93
N SER A 47 12.02 -3.47 3.24
CA SER A 47 10.84 -4.10 3.83
C SER A 47 9.63 -3.17 3.86
N ILE A 48 9.85 -1.86 3.94
CA ILE A 48 8.77 -0.85 4.03
C ILE A 48 8.18 -0.55 2.66
N TYR A 49 9.01 -0.29 1.64
CA TYR A 49 8.50 0.03 0.30
C TYR A 49 8.03 -1.20 -0.48
N SER A 50 8.38 -2.42 -0.05
CA SER A 50 7.91 -3.64 -0.69
C SER A 50 6.46 -3.93 -0.30
N THR A 51 5.59 -4.06 -1.31
CA THR A 51 4.19 -4.46 -1.11
C THR A 51 4.01 -5.98 -1.03
N ASN A 52 5.07 -6.77 -1.23
CA ASN A 52 5.01 -8.24 -1.33
C ASN A 52 4.31 -8.91 -0.14
N LEU A 53 4.57 -8.43 1.09
CA LEU A 53 3.97 -8.99 2.29
C LEU A 53 2.44 -8.79 2.30
N ILE A 54 1.99 -7.56 2.04
CA ILE A 54 0.58 -7.21 2.03
C ILE A 54 -0.13 -7.81 0.80
N GLU A 55 0.53 -7.86 -0.35
CA GLU A 55 -0.02 -8.46 -1.56
C GLU A 55 -0.15 -9.98 -1.47
N SER A 56 0.85 -10.66 -0.92
CA SER A 56 0.79 -12.11 -0.69
C SER A 56 -0.32 -12.47 0.30
N LEU A 57 -0.47 -11.68 1.37
CA LEU A 57 -1.56 -11.79 2.34
C LEU A 57 -2.93 -11.61 1.67
N ASN A 58 -3.10 -10.51 0.93
CA ASN A 58 -4.34 -10.21 0.22
C ASN A 58 -4.68 -11.28 -0.83
N LYS A 59 -3.66 -11.83 -1.50
CA LYS A 59 -3.81 -12.92 -2.45
C LYS A 59 -4.29 -14.20 -1.77
N GLU A 60 -3.75 -14.52 -0.59
CA GLU A 60 -4.17 -15.66 0.20
C GLU A 60 -5.63 -15.53 0.65
N ILE A 61 -5.98 -14.39 1.25
CA ILE A 61 -7.35 -14.10 1.70
C ILE A 61 -8.32 -14.22 0.53
N LYS A 62 -8.04 -13.57 -0.60
CA LYS A 62 -8.88 -13.67 -1.81
C LYS A 62 -9.02 -15.11 -2.31
N ARG A 63 -7.94 -15.90 -2.28
CA ARG A 63 -7.96 -17.31 -2.71
C ARG A 63 -8.84 -18.16 -1.81
N GLN A 64 -8.76 -17.98 -0.50
CA GLN A 64 -9.50 -18.78 0.47
C GLN A 64 -10.97 -18.39 0.50
N THR A 65 -11.27 -17.09 0.53
CA THR A 65 -12.66 -16.59 0.47
C THR A 65 -13.35 -16.98 -0.84
N LYS A 66 -12.64 -17.07 -1.97
CA LYS A 66 -13.22 -17.58 -3.23
C LYS A 66 -13.72 -19.02 -3.13
N LYS A 67 -13.15 -19.86 -2.26
CA LYS A 67 -13.63 -21.23 -2.04
C LYS A 67 -14.95 -21.26 -1.27
N LYS A 68 -15.24 -20.23 -0.48
CA LYS A 68 -16.41 -20.13 0.40
C LYS A 68 -17.10 -18.79 0.18
N VAL A 69 -17.96 -18.74 -0.84
CA VAL A 69 -18.58 -17.51 -1.35
C VAL A 69 -19.66 -16.96 -0.40
N LEU A 70 -20.31 -17.81 0.39
CA LEU A 70 -21.37 -17.42 1.33
C LEU A 70 -20.93 -17.70 2.77
N PHE A 71 -21.07 -16.68 3.62
CA PHE A 71 -20.95 -16.80 5.07
C PHE A 71 -22.33 -16.57 5.70
N PRO A 72 -22.71 -17.37 6.71
CA PRO A 72 -24.03 -17.26 7.33
C PRO A 72 -24.20 -15.98 8.18
N ASN A 73 -23.11 -15.44 8.74
CA ASN A 73 -23.07 -14.17 9.47
C ASN A 73 -21.63 -13.63 9.51
N GLU A 74 -21.45 -12.41 10.04
CA GLU A 74 -20.14 -11.75 10.16
C GLU A 74 -19.18 -12.52 11.07
N GLU A 75 -19.64 -13.02 12.22
CA GLU A 75 -18.82 -13.84 13.13
C GLU A 75 -18.25 -15.11 12.48
N ALA A 76 -18.96 -15.70 11.51
CA ALA A 76 -18.48 -16.85 10.77
C ALA A 76 -17.38 -16.46 9.77
N LEU A 77 -17.41 -15.24 9.23
CA LEU A 77 -16.32 -14.69 8.41
C LEU A 77 -15.10 -14.40 9.28
N GLU A 78 -15.27 -13.73 10.42
CA GLU A 78 -14.15 -13.43 11.33
C GLU A 78 -13.45 -14.71 11.80
N ARG A 79 -14.21 -15.70 12.29
CA ARG A 79 -13.62 -17.00 12.69
C ARG A 79 -12.88 -17.67 11.54
N TYR A 80 -13.42 -17.56 10.32
CA TYR A 80 -12.77 -18.12 9.14
C TYR A 80 -11.46 -17.39 8.82
N LEU A 81 -11.43 -16.06 8.88
CA LEU A 81 -10.21 -15.27 8.66
C LEU A 81 -9.16 -15.55 9.73
N VAL A 82 -9.55 -15.63 11.00
CA VAL A 82 -8.63 -15.98 12.11
C VAL A 82 -8.05 -17.38 11.92
N THR A 83 -8.80 -18.32 11.34
CA THR A 83 -8.29 -19.68 11.07
C THR A 83 -7.26 -19.72 9.93
N LEU A 84 -7.17 -18.67 9.10
CA LEU A 84 -6.20 -18.60 7.99
C LEU A 84 -4.80 -18.18 8.44
N PHE A 85 -4.63 -17.71 9.69
CA PHE A 85 -3.39 -17.19 10.26
C PHE A 85 -3.08 -17.82 11.61
#